data_AF-A0A2V5ZLN5-F1
#
_entry.id   AF-A0A2V5ZLN5-F1
#
_cell.length_a   1.000
_cell.length_b   1.000
_cell.length_c   1.000
_cell.angle_alpha   90.00
_cell.angle_beta   90.00
_cell.angle_gamma   90.00
#
_symmetry.space_group_name_H-M   'P 1'
#
loop_
_entity.id
_entity.type
_entity.pdbx_description
1 polymer ?
#
loop_
_entity_poly.entity_id
_entity_poly.type
_entity_poly.pdbx_seq_one_letter_code
_entity_poly.pdbx_strand_id
1 'polypeptide(L)'
;MKTDPTTNSGLGACNHPVTWTFAAVFLLVARSAFAQEQEKPPARSVSPDGQCEFRTGAVGEQADFVIAKAGSDETSLVLSEEEYTDGLAEALGRAPGYANIVWAPDSKRFAFNLQPAKAYQTTQFYQLDENTWRKLDSLESNAATLEPLERSMAKQKQKLKLPSDDEGWPIMNSWQVRKWIDSSTTLLYAHREKSFEIKNETQSVRASFFFTLKFDPAGHWKIARTREVVLAEGVGRLNEIEQEEARRIEETQKKQADKTEWKQSR
;
A
#
# COMPACT_ATOMS: atom_id res chain seq x y z
N MET A 1 -27.91 -45.54 -73.15
CA MET A 1 -28.25 -46.59 -72.15
C MET A 1 -29.26 -46.00 -71.18
N LYS A 2 -30.24 -46.80 -70.76
CA LYS A 2 -31.53 -46.45 -70.13
C LYS A 2 -31.46 -45.75 -68.76
N THR A 3 -32.56 -45.05 -68.47
CA THR A 3 -33.16 -44.62 -67.18
C THR A 3 -33.19 -45.76 -66.13
N ASP A 4 -33.35 -45.63 -64.81
CA ASP A 4 -34.18 -44.77 -63.93
C ASP A 4 -33.80 -45.05 -62.42
N PRO A 5 -34.53 -44.63 -61.34
CA PRO A 5 -33.96 -44.12 -60.07
C PRO A 5 -34.48 -44.89 -58.80
N THR A 6 -34.66 -44.20 -57.66
CA THR A 6 -35.47 -44.55 -56.45
C THR A 6 -34.89 -45.60 -55.47
N THR A 7 -34.38 -45.19 -54.30
CA THR A 7 -35.03 -45.04 -52.96
C THR A 7 -35.32 -46.32 -52.17
N ASN A 8 -35.03 -46.25 -50.86
CA ASN A 8 -35.72 -46.92 -49.71
C ASN A 8 -35.44 -48.42 -49.51
N SER A 9 -35.32 -49.00 -48.30
CA SER A 9 -35.59 -48.57 -46.93
C SER A 9 -35.03 -49.58 -45.91
N GLY A 10 -34.76 -49.10 -44.69
CA GLY A 10 -35.03 -49.79 -43.42
C GLY A 10 -33.86 -50.61 -42.84
N LEU A 11 -33.70 -50.76 -41.52
CA LEU A 11 -34.43 -50.31 -40.33
C LEU A 11 -33.60 -50.80 -39.12
N GLY A 12 -33.60 -50.05 -38.01
CA GLY A 12 -33.03 -50.46 -36.71
C GLY A 12 -32.24 -49.33 -36.04
N ALA A 13 -32.86 -48.35 -35.37
CA ALA A 13 -33.34 -48.41 -33.98
C ALA A 13 -32.17 -48.68 -32.99
N CYS A 14 -31.82 -47.86 -31.99
CA CYS A 14 -32.60 -47.03 -31.08
C CYS A 14 -31.74 -45.90 -30.44
N ASN A 15 -32.40 -44.79 -30.10
CA ASN A 15 -32.26 -43.94 -28.91
C ASN A 15 -30.87 -43.40 -28.51
N HIS A 16 -30.64 -42.11 -28.75
CA HIS A 16 -30.42 -41.09 -27.69
C HIS A 16 -30.13 -39.71 -28.33
N PRO A 17 -30.96 -38.67 -28.13
CA PRO A 17 -30.50 -37.30 -28.22
C PRO A 17 -30.06 -36.88 -26.82
N VAL A 18 -28.77 -36.96 -26.52
CA VAL A 18 -28.22 -36.15 -25.42
C VAL A 18 -27.45 -35.02 -26.06
N THR A 19 -28.20 -33.98 -26.37
CA THR A 19 -27.71 -32.62 -26.60
C THR A 19 -26.92 -32.20 -25.36
N TRP A 20 -25.60 -32.36 -25.39
CA TRP A 20 -24.71 -31.68 -24.46
C TRP A 20 -24.45 -30.27 -25.01
N THR A 21 -25.39 -29.37 -24.76
CA THR A 21 -25.10 -27.94 -24.72
C THR A 21 -24.21 -27.69 -23.49
N PHE A 22 -22.88 -27.71 -23.68
CA PHE A 22 -21.98 -27.11 -22.70
C PHE A 22 -22.10 -25.58 -22.81
N ALA A 23 -23.12 -25.03 -22.17
CA ALA A 23 -23.15 -23.62 -21.80
C ALA A 23 -22.19 -23.41 -20.62
N ALA A 24 -20.88 -23.41 -20.90
CA ALA A 24 -19.90 -22.90 -19.95
C ALA A 24 -19.81 -21.39 -20.13
N VAL A 25 -20.83 -20.68 -19.64
CA VAL A 25 -20.71 -19.26 -19.30
C VAL A 25 -19.79 -19.21 -18.09
N PHE A 26 -18.48 -19.32 -18.32
CA PHE A 26 -17.52 -18.84 -17.34
C PHE A 26 -17.62 -17.32 -17.39
N LEU A 27 -18.41 -16.78 -16.47
CA LEU A 27 -18.23 -15.47 -15.90
C LEU A 27 -16.74 -15.35 -15.52
N LEU A 28 -15.93 -14.84 -16.44
CA LEU A 28 -14.66 -14.20 -16.14
C LEU A 28 -14.97 -12.87 -15.43
N VAL A 29 -15.62 -12.97 -14.27
CA VAL A 29 -15.32 -12.06 -13.18
C VAL A 29 -13.98 -12.57 -12.66
N ALA A 30 -12.91 -12.28 -13.42
CA ALA A 30 -11.59 -12.24 -12.84
C ALA A 30 -11.74 -11.33 -11.64
N ARG A 31 -11.66 -11.92 -10.46
CA ARG A 31 -11.69 -11.23 -9.18
C ARG A 31 -10.56 -10.20 -9.19
N SER A 32 -10.87 -8.99 -9.63
CA SER A 32 -10.23 -7.74 -9.25
C SER A 32 -10.54 -7.44 -7.77
N ALA A 33 -10.47 -8.47 -6.91
CA ALA A 33 -10.67 -8.36 -5.47
C ALA A 33 -9.45 -7.75 -4.76
N PHE A 34 -8.38 -7.44 -5.50
CA PHE A 34 -7.26 -6.62 -5.01
C PHE A 34 -7.44 -5.13 -5.30
N ALA A 35 -8.48 -4.75 -6.06
CA ALA A 35 -8.91 -3.36 -6.24
C ALA A 35 -10.20 -3.05 -5.43
N GLN A 36 -10.65 -3.98 -4.58
CA GLN A 36 -11.73 -3.74 -3.65
C GLN A 36 -11.21 -2.89 -2.49
N GLU A 37 -11.13 -1.59 -2.75
CA GLU A 37 -11.33 -0.49 -1.82
C GLU A 37 -10.67 -0.71 -0.44
N GLN A 38 -9.34 -0.72 -0.46
CA GLN A 38 -8.58 -0.25 0.68
C GLN A 38 -9.09 1.17 0.95
N GLU A 39 -9.76 1.39 2.08
CA GLU A 39 -10.06 2.76 2.51
C GLU A 39 -8.70 3.43 2.78
N LYS A 40 -8.24 4.15 1.77
CA LYS A 40 -7.08 5.03 1.83
C LYS A 40 -7.32 5.96 3.03
N PRO A 41 -6.30 6.25 3.87
CA PRO A 41 -6.47 7.22 4.95
C PRO A 41 -7.13 8.47 4.37
N PRO A 42 -8.04 9.16 5.08
CA PRO A 42 -8.70 10.35 4.54
C PRO A 42 -7.63 11.36 4.16
N ALA A 43 -7.30 11.38 2.87
CA ALA A 43 -6.26 12.22 2.31
C ALA A 43 -6.82 13.63 2.34
N ARG A 44 -6.49 14.37 3.39
CA ARG A 44 -6.73 15.80 3.37
C ARG A 44 -5.69 16.39 2.45
N SER A 45 -6.13 16.82 1.27
CA SER A 45 -5.28 17.61 0.38
C SER A 45 -4.82 18.88 1.13
N VAL A 46 -5.70 19.48 1.93
CA VAL A 46 -5.40 20.67 2.74
C VAL A 46 -4.83 20.29 4.11
N SER A 47 -3.77 20.99 4.49
CA SER A 47 -3.15 20.95 5.83
C SER A 47 -4.13 21.32 6.95
N PRO A 48 -3.94 20.83 8.20
CA PRO A 48 -4.85 21.10 9.32
C PRO A 48 -5.13 22.58 9.65
N ASP A 49 -4.14 23.45 9.45
CA ASP A 49 -4.25 24.91 9.64
C ASP A 49 -4.78 25.65 8.40
N GLY A 50 -5.05 24.94 7.31
CA GLY A 50 -5.63 25.48 6.08
C GLY A 50 -4.66 26.31 5.24
N GLN A 51 -3.35 26.31 5.53
CA GLN A 51 -2.39 27.19 4.85
C GLN A 51 -1.76 26.56 3.61
N CYS A 52 -1.60 25.24 3.62
CA CYS A 52 -1.02 24.47 2.53
C CYS A 52 -2.03 23.48 1.93
N GLU A 53 -1.91 23.23 0.63
CA GLU A 53 -2.75 22.30 -0.13
C GLU A 53 -1.88 21.44 -1.06
N PHE A 54 -2.13 20.14 -1.05
CA PHE A 54 -1.55 19.18 -1.97
C PHE A 54 -2.30 19.18 -3.29
N ARG A 55 -1.60 19.43 -4.39
CA ARG A 55 -2.16 19.45 -5.73
C ARG A 55 -1.40 18.52 -6.66
N THR A 56 -2.14 18.00 -7.62
CA THR A 56 -1.60 17.26 -8.77
C THR A 56 -1.75 18.17 -9.98
N GLY A 57 -0.76 18.26 -10.86
CA GLY A 57 -0.96 18.89 -12.18
C GLY A 57 -2.11 18.22 -12.98
N ALA A 58 -2.57 18.89 -14.04
CA ALA A 58 -3.73 18.44 -14.82
C ALA A 58 -3.49 17.08 -15.51
N VAL A 59 -4.57 16.31 -15.68
CA VAL A 59 -4.56 15.02 -16.37
C VAL A 59 -4.08 15.22 -17.81
N GLY A 60 -2.97 14.56 -18.19
CA GLY A 60 -2.43 14.59 -19.56
C GLY A 60 -1.18 15.46 -19.75
N GLU A 61 -0.82 16.27 -18.75
CA GLU A 61 0.50 16.92 -18.70
C GLU A 61 1.45 16.09 -17.83
N GLN A 62 2.76 16.37 -17.92
CA GLN A 62 3.76 15.88 -16.98
C GLN A 62 3.54 16.61 -15.65
N ALA A 63 2.44 16.24 -15.00
CA ALA A 63 1.94 16.85 -13.80
C ALA A 63 2.88 16.50 -12.65
N ASP A 64 3.58 17.52 -12.16
CA ASP A 64 4.29 17.44 -10.89
C ASP A 64 3.28 17.38 -9.74
N PHE A 65 3.71 16.75 -8.65
CA PHE A 65 3.04 16.82 -7.37
C PHE A 65 3.57 18.01 -6.60
N VAL A 66 2.69 18.83 -6.05
CA VAL A 66 3.10 20.06 -5.37
C VAL A 66 2.38 20.27 -4.05
N ILE A 67 3.07 20.94 -3.13
CA ILE A 67 2.45 21.65 -2.02
C ILE A 67 2.36 23.12 -2.41
N ALA A 68 1.15 23.63 -2.50
CA ALA A 68 0.86 25.03 -2.81
C ALA A 68 0.27 25.73 -1.59
N LYS A 69 0.33 27.06 -1.59
CA LYS A 69 -0.42 27.86 -0.63
C LYS A 69 -1.92 27.74 -0.92
N ALA A 70 -2.72 27.45 0.10
CA ALA A 70 -4.16 27.26 -0.05
C ALA A 70 -4.82 28.51 -0.65
N GLY A 71 -5.66 28.31 -1.68
CA GLY A 71 -6.34 29.40 -2.38
C GLY A 71 -5.44 30.30 -3.25
N SER A 72 -4.18 29.91 -3.47
CA SER A 72 -3.22 30.61 -4.35
C SER A 72 -2.58 29.63 -5.34
N ASP A 73 -2.11 30.11 -6.49
CA ASP A 73 -1.30 29.32 -7.44
C ASP A 73 0.19 29.27 -7.06
N GLU A 74 0.57 29.87 -5.93
CA GLU A 74 1.93 29.89 -5.42
C GLU A 74 2.36 28.49 -4.91
N THR A 75 3.30 27.88 -5.62
CA THR A 75 3.94 26.61 -5.25
C THR A 75 4.98 26.82 -4.16
N SER A 76 4.84 26.12 -3.03
CA SER A 76 5.80 26.13 -1.92
C SER A 76 6.83 24.99 -2.02
N LEU A 77 6.46 23.87 -2.64
CA LEU A 77 7.31 22.71 -2.81
C LEU A 77 6.86 21.89 -4.02
N VAL A 78 7.83 21.47 -4.84
CA VAL A 78 7.64 20.41 -5.84
C VAL A 78 8.12 19.09 -5.22
N LEU A 79 7.26 18.08 -5.23
CA LEU A 79 7.52 16.75 -4.71
C LEU A 79 8.20 15.94 -5.82
N SER A 80 9.43 15.47 -5.55
CA SER A 80 10.25 14.80 -6.55
C SER A 80 10.00 13.29 -6.56
N GLU A 81 9.72 12.76 -7.75
CA GLU A 81 9.76 11.33 -8.08
C GLU A 81 11.14 10.92 -8.64
N GLU A 82 12.13 11.82 -8.70
CA GLU A 82 13.39 11.62 -9.45
C GLU A 82 14.15 10.35 -9.03
N GLU A 83 14.02 9.95 -7.77
CA GLU A 83 14.60 8.72 -7.20
C GLU A 83 14.02 7.42 -7.83
N TYR A 84 12.91 7.52 -8.58
CA TYR A 84 12.15 6.39 -9.13
C TYR A 84 11.95 6.49 -10.64
N THR A 85 12.77 7.29 -11.33
CA THR A 85 12.64 7.68 -12.75
C THR A 85 12.87 6.56 -13.77
N ASP A 86 13.18 5.34 -13.35
CA ASP A 86 13.28 4.19 -14.25
C ASP A 86 11.89 3.67 -14.66
N GLY A 87 11.26 4.39 -15.61
CA GLY A 87 10.58 3.77 -16.75
C GLY A 87 9.20 3.14 -16.55
N LEU A 88 8.45 3.47 -15.49
CA LEU A 88 7.07 2.95 -15.33
C LEU A 88 5.95 3.99 -15.40
N ALA A 89 6.28 5.28 -15.42
CA ALA A 89 5.32 6.37 -15.64
C ALA A 89 4.67 6.32 -17.04
N GLU A 90 5.32 5.68 -18.01
CA GLU A 90 4.84 5.49 -19.39
C GLU A 90 3.94 4.24 -19.53
N ALA A 91 4.12 3.23 -18.67
CA ALA A 91 3.38 1.96 -18.76
C ALA A 91 2.01 1.98 -18.06
N LEU A 92 1.77 2.94 -17.17
CA LEU A 92 0.52 3.08 -16.42
C LEU A 92 -0.09 4.45 -16.69
N GLY A 93 -0.96 4.54 -17.70
CA GLY A 93 -1.83 5.69 -17.91
C GLY A 93 -2.40 6.17 -16.58
N ARG A 94 -2.01 7.38 -16.17
CA ARG A 94 -2.07 7.88 -14.80
C ARG A 94 -3.49 7.78 -14.21
N ALA A 95 -3.75 6.78 -13.38
CA ALA A 95 -4.93 6.73 -12.54
C ALA A 95 -4.74 7.71 -11.37
N PRO A 96 -5.72 8.56 -11.00
CA PRO A 96 -5.60 9.62 -9.99
C PRO A 96 -5.41 9.16 -8.53
N GLY A 97 -5.06 7.89 -8.29
CA GLY A 97 -4.98 7.27 -6.96
C GLY A 97 -3.58 7.00 -6.40
N TYR A 98 -2.51 7.22 -7.18
CA TYR A 98 -1.17 6.68 -6.88
C TYR A 98 -0.37 7.43 -5.81
N ALA A 99 -0.82 8.61 -5.38
CA ALA A 99 -0.18 9.35 -4.30
C ALA A 99 -1.17 10.00 -3.34
N ASN A 100 -0.73 10.27 -2.11
CA ASN A 100 -1.46 11.10 -1.15
C ASN A 100 -0.55 11.67 -0.07
N ILE A 101 -1.06 12.72 0.57
CA ILE A 101 -0.42 13.34 1.72
C ILE A 101 -1.12 12.91 3.00
N VAL A 102 -0.33 12.70 4.05
CA VAL A 102 -0.79 12.53 5.43
C VAL A 102 -0.13 13.62 6.27
N TRP A 103 -0.91 14.61 6.65
CA TRP A 103 -0.44 15.76 7.44
C TRP A 103 -0.26 15.41 8.92
N ALA A 104 0.79 15.94 9.53
CA ALA A 104 0.88 16.03 10.97
C ALA A 104 -0.13 17.06 11.50
N PRO A 105 -0.67 16.89 12.72
CA PRO A 105 -1.70 17.78 13.25
C PRO A 105 -1.30 19.25 13.38
N ASP A 106 0.00 19.54 13.44
CA ASP A 106 0.54 20.90 13.56
C ASP A 106 0.84 21.56 12.21
N SER A 107 0.50 20.91 11.09
CA SER A 107 0.81 21.34 9.72
C SER A 107 2.31 21.49 9.39
N LYS A 108 3.24 21.15 10.30
CA LYS A 108 4.68 21.37 10.09
C LYS A 108 5.40 20.16 9.51
N ARG A 109 4.71 19.04 9.40
CA ARG A 109 5.23 17.82 8.79
C ARG A 109 4.15 17.15 7.96
N PHE A 110 4.60 16.41 6.96
CA PHE A 110 3.73 15.48 6.28
C PHE A 110 4.51 14.30 5.74
N ALA A 111 3.75 13.24 5.44
CA ALA A 111 4.22 12.10 4.69
C ALA A 111 3.56 12.10 3.31
N PHE A 112 4.37 11.93 2.27
CA PHE A 112 3.96 11.78 0.89
C PHE A 112 4.04 10.31 0.52
N ASN A 113 2.90 9.62 0.59
CA ASN A 113 2.77 8.25 0.14
C ASN A 113 2.63 8.23 -1.38
N LEU A 114 3.38 7.37 -2.07
CA LEU A 114 3.35 7.23 -3.52
C LEU A 114 3.55 5.78 -3.96
N GLN A 115 3.13 5.47 -5.18
CA GLN A 115 3.29 4.17 -5.81
C GLN A 115 4.00 4.32 -7.15
N PRO A 116 5.34 4.40 -7.16
CA PRO A 116 6.09 4.62 -8.40
C PRO A 116 6.12 3.37 -9.30
N ALA A 117 5.84 2.17 -8.78
CA ALA A 117 5.71 0.97 -9.59
C ALA A 117 4.56 0.04 -9.16
N LYS A 118 4.13 -0.86 -10.07
CA LYS A 118 2.96 -1.74 -9.86
C LYS A 118 3.00 -2.52 -8.54
N ALA A 119 4.16 -3.04 -8.17
CA ALA A 119 4.36 -3.86 -6.96
C ALA A 119 5.16 -3.12 -5.87
N TYR A 120 5.17 -1.77 -5.91
CA TYR A 120 6.03 -0.99 -5.04
C TYR A 120 5.40 0.34 -4.63
N GLN A 121 5.16 0.49 -3.34
CA GLN A 121 4.65 1.67 -2.67
C GLN A 121 5.65 2.15 -1.64
N THR A 122 5.83 3.46 -1.55
CA THR A 122 6.75 4.08 -0.60
C THR A 122 6.18 5.37 -0.03
N THR A 123 6.92 5.97 0.89
CA THR A 123 6.59 7.22 1.55
C THR A 123 7.83 8.08 1.73
N GLN A 124 7.70 9.37 1.44
CA GLN A 124 8.71 10.39 1.69
C GLN A 124 8.23 11.31 2.81
N PHE A 125 9.12 11.73 3.70
CA PHE A 125 8.78 12.67 4.77
C PHE A 125 9.30 14.06 4.50
N TYR A 126 8.53 15.06 4.91
CA TYR A 126 8.90 16.46 4.80
C TYR A 126 8.63 17.21 6.11
N GLN A 127 9.49 18.19 6.40
CA GLN A 127 9.36 19.09 7.53
C GLN A 127 9.46 20.55 7.05
N LEU A 128 8.62 21.41 7.62
CA LEU A 128 8.68 22.85 7.44
C LEU A 128 9.67 23.43 8.45
N ASP A 129 10.80 23.91 7.96
CA ASP A 129 11.81 24.63 8.73
C ASP A 129 11.67 26.12 8.43
N GLU A 130 11.23 26.89 9.43
CA GLU A 130 10.82 28.29 9.30
C GLU A 130 9.73 28.45 8.22
N ASN A 131 10.12 28.72 6.98
CA ASN A 131 9.23 28.89 5.83
C ASN A 131 9.57 27.97 4.63
N THR A 132 10.51 27.02 4.80
CA THR A 132 10.98 26.17 3.71
C THR A 132 10.76 24.70 4.02
N TRP A 133 10.22 23.97 3.05
CA TRP A 133 10.07 22.52 3.16
C TRP A 133 11.39 21.80 2.89
N ARG A 134 11.74 20.85 3.75
CA ARG A 134 12.91 19.99 3.60
C ARG A 134 12.49 18.52 3.63
N LYS A 135 13.00 17.72 2.68
CA LYS A 135 12.86 16.25 2.66
C LYS A 135 13.71 15.65 3.80
N LEU A 136 13.12 14.73 4.56
CA LEU A 136 13.80 14.00 5.63
C LEU A 136 14.36 12.66 5.13
N ASP A 137 15.19 12.02 5.94
CA ASP A 137 15.83 10.74 5.62
C ASP A 137 14.82 9.63 5.30
N SER A 138 15.07 8.89 4.21
CA SER A 138 14.23 7.79 3.75
C SER A 138 14.21 6.63 4.76
N LEU A 139 13.05 5.96 4.85
CA LEU A 139 12.87 4.75 5.67
C LEU A 139 13.51 3.52 5.05
N GLU A 140 13.54 3.47 3.72
CA GLU A 140 13.83 2.25 2.97
C GLU A 140 15.29 1.83 3.05
N SER A 141 16.19 2.81 3.21
CA SER A 141 17.61 2.58 3.44
C SER A 141 17.92 2.16 4.88
N ASN A 142 16.93 2.15 5.77
CA ASN A 142 17.13 1.83 7.18
C ASN A 142 16.84 0.35 7.49
N ALA A 143 17.91 -0.39 7.81
CA ALA A 143 17.85 -1.80 8.16
C ALA A 143 16.84 -2.11 9.29
N ALA A 144 16.59 -1.18 10.22
CA ALA A 144 15.67 -1.40 11.33
C ALA A 144 14.20 -1.56 10.89
N THR A 145 13.82 -1.07 9.70
CA THR A 145 12.48 -1.30 9.12
C THR A 145 12.44 -2.52 8.21
N LEU A 146 13.56 -2.88 7.58
CA LEU A 146 13.68 -3.98 6.63
C LEU A 146 13.85 -5.34 7.29
N GLU A 147 14.76 -5.45 8.27
CA GLU A 147 15.10 -6.72 8.93
C GLU A 147 13.89 -7.45 9.56
N PRO A 148 12.91 -6.77 10.19
CA PRO A 148 11.72 -7.45 10.73
C PRO A 148 10.90 -8.14 9.64
N LEU A 149 10.74 -7.49 8.47
CA LEU A 149 10.04 -8.06 7.31
C LEU A 149 10.78 -9.30 6.80
N GLU A 150 12.09 -9.17 6.58
CA GLU A 150 12.93 -10.27 6.06
C GLU A 150 12.94 -11.47 7.01
N ARG A 151 13.05 -11.23 8.32
CA ARG A 151 13.00 -12.29 9.33
C ARG A 151 11.65 -13.01 9.34
N SER A 152 10.54 -12.30 9.18
CA SER A 152 9.21 -12.92 9.13
C SER A 152 9.01 -13.74 7.83
N MET A 153 9.42 -13.18 6.70
CA MET A 153 9.42 -13.88 5.40
C MET A 153 10.27 -15.16 5.44
N ALA A 154 11.48 -15.10 5.98
CA ALA A 154 12.38 -16.25 6.10
C ALA A 154 11.78 -17.38 6.94
N LYS A 155 11.14 -17.05 8.08
CA LYS A 155 10.43 -18.04 8.92
C LYS A 155 9.29 -18.72 8.15
N GLN A 156 8.56 -17.99 7.33
CA GLN A 156 7.48 -18.55 6.52
C GLN A 156 8.02 -19.43 5.39
N LYS A 157 9.06 -18.99 4.68
CA LYS A 157 9.77 -19.82 3.69
C LYS A 157 10.24 -21.14 4.29
N GLN A 158 10.85 -21.10 5.47
CA GLN A 158 11.29 -22.32 6.19
C GLN A 158 10.12 -23.26 6.52
N LYS A 159 8.99 -22.73 6.99
CA LYS A 159 7.78 -23.53 7.29
C LYS A 159 7.21 -24.19 6.03
N LEU A 160 7.23 -23.48 4.91
CA LEU A 160 6.77 -23.97 3.61
C LEU A 160 7.82 -24.84 2.89
N LYS A 161 9.02 -25.01 3.48
CA LYS A 161 10.16 -25.73 2.88
C LYS A 161 10.54 -25.16 1.50
N LEU A 162 10.40 -23.85 1.35
CA LEU A 162 10.82 -23.11 0.16
C LEU A 162 12.35 -22.95 0.13
N PRO A 163 12.96 -22.88 -1.06
CA PRO A 163 14.38 -22.55 -1.20
C PRO A 163 14.74 -21.25 -0.47
N SER A 164 15.96 -21.15 0.06
CA SER A 164 16.47 -19.91 0.66
C SER A 164 16.53 -18.76 -0.33
N ASP A 165 16.75 -19.09 -1.60
CA ASP A 165 17.06 -18.18 -2.68
C ASP A 165 15.83 -17.32 -3.03
N ASP A 166 16.07 -16.14 -3.60
CA ASP A 166 15.03 -15.13 -3.79
C ASP A 166 14.23 -15.30 -5.09
N GLU A 167 13.80 -16.53 -5.36
CA GLU A 167 13.12 -16.94 -6.60
C GLU A 167 11.62 -16.57 -6.65
N GLY A 168 11.09 -15.95 -5.60
CA GLY A 168 9.68 -15.58 -5.53
C GLY A 168 9.36 -14.36 -6.37
N TRP A 169 8.24 -14.39 -7.09
CA TRP A 169 7.73 -13.24 -7.84
C TRP A 169 7.22 -12.17 -6.86
N PRO A 170 7.67 -10.91 -6.96
CA PRO A 170 7.21 -9.85 -6.08
C PRO A 170 5.74 -9.52 -6.37
N ILE A 171 4.91 -9.57 -5.33
CA ILE A 171 3.50 -9.15 -5.40
C ILE A 171 3.39 -7.70 -4.92
N MET A 172 4.00 -7.38 -3.77
CA MET A 172 3.96 -6.04 -3.20
C MET A 172 5.15 -5.81 -2.27
N ASN A 173 5.71 -4.60 -2.35
CA ASN A 173 6.59 -3.99 -1.35
C ASN A 173 5.98 -2.64 -1.01
N SER A 174 5.64 -2.38 0.25
CA SER A 174 4.88 -1.21 0.63
C SER A 174 5.39 -0.60 1.93
N TRP A 175 5.66 0.70 1.90
CA TRP A 175 5.84 1.56 3.06
C TRP A 175 4.85 2.72 2.96
N GLN A 176 3.85 2.75 3.83
CA GLN A 176 2.76 3.72 3.79
C GLN A 176 2.54 4.30 5.17
N VAL A 177 2.64 5.62 5.30
CA VAL A 177 2.19 6.29 6.52
C VAL A 177 0.66 6.27 6.55
N ARG A 178 0.11 5.85 7.69
CA ARG A 178 -1.33 5.70 7.86
C ARG A 178 -1.94 6.91 8.54
N LYS A 179 -1.32 7.37 9.63
CA LYS A 179 -1.67 8.60 10.33
C LYS A 179 -0.50 9.13 11.13
N TRP A 180 -0.48 10.45 11.32
CA TRP A 180 0.23 11.05 12.43
C TRP A 180 -0.62 10.90 13.70
N ILE A 181 -0.01 10.40 14.77
CA ILE A 181 -0.63 10.31 16.10
C ILE A 181 -0.61 11.68 16.78
N ASP A 182 0.51 12.38 16.65
CA ASP A 182 0.76 13.73 17.14
C ASP A 182 1.74 14.46 16.18
N SER A 183 2.21 15.65 16.51
CA SER A 183 3.14 16.44 15.66
C SER A 183 4.50 15.77 15.40
N SER A 184 4.86 14.77 16.18
CA SER A 184 6.16 14.11 16.18
C SER A 184 6.12 12.60 16.06
N THR A 185 4.93 12.00 16.12
CA THR A 185 4.75 10.54 16.12
C THR A 185 3.88 10.12 14.96
N THR A 186 4.34 9.17 14.16
CA THR A 186 3.57 8.62 13.04
C THR A 186 3.48 7.10 13.09
N LEU A 187 2.41 6.58 12.51
CA LEU A 187 2.17 5.15 12.33
C LEU A 187 2.44 4.77 10.87
N LEU A 188 3.50 4.02 10.66
CA LEU A 188 3.91 3.48 9.37
C LEU A 188 3.43 2.03 9.25
N TYR A 189 2.73 1.71 8.17
CA TYR A 189 2.48 0.33 7.75
C TYR A 189 3.53 -0.08 6.75
N ALA A 190 4.19 -1.21 7.01
CA ALA A 190 5.13 -1.82 6.09
C ALA A 190 4.64 -3.22 5.72
N HIS A 191 4.71 -3.57 4.44
CA HIS A 191 4.25 -4.85 3.93
C HIS A 191 5.12 -5.35 2.79
N ARG A 192 5.42 -6.65 2.80
CA ARG A 192 6.12 -7.34 1.73
C ARG A 192 5.41 -8.65 1.44
N GLU A 193 5.18 -8.93 0.16
CA GLU A 193 4.55 -10.15 -0.31
C GLU A 193 5.25 -10.67 -1.57
N LYS A 194 5.52 -11.98 -1.58
CA LYS A 194 6.04 -12.72 -2.73
C LYS A 194 5.24 -13.99 -2.94
N SER A 195 5.02 -14.34 -4.20
CA SER A 195 4.43 -15.60 -4.58
C SER A 195 5.48 -16.59 -5.09
N PHE A 196 5.33 -17.85 -4.72
CA PHE A 196 6.19 -18.96 -5.12
C PHE A 196 5.33 -20.04 -5.76
N GLU A 197 5.83 -20.67 -6.81
CA GLU A 197 5.17 -21.82 -7.42
C GLU A 197 5.72 -23.12 -6.81
N ILE A 198 4.84 -23.91 -6.19
CA ILE A 198 5.19 -25.19 -5.57
C ILE A 198 4.25 -26.25 -6.13
N LYS A 199 4.78 -27.21 -6.89
CA LYS A 199 3.99 -28.36 -7.40
C LYS A 199 2.70 -27.94 -8.12
N ASN A 200 2.77 -26.90 -8.94
CA ASN A 200 1.64 -26.28 -9.67
C ASN A 200 0.62 -25.53 -8.79
N GLU A 201 0.95 -25.23 -7.52
CA GLU A 201 0.18 -24.34 -6.66
C GLU A 201 0.96 -23.06 -6.36
N THR A 202 0.28 -21.91 -6.40
CA THR A 202 0.87 -20.63 -6.00
C THR A 202 0.72 -20.44 -4.49
N GLN A 203 1.85 -20.36 -3.79
CA GLN A 203 1.92 -20.07 -2.37
C GLN A 203 2.40 -18.64 -2.14
N SER A 204 1.75 -17.91 -1.23
CA SER A 204 2.15 -16.55 -0.86
C SER A 204 2.93 -16.55 0.46
N VAL A 205 4.06 -15.85 0.46
CA VAL A 205 4.83 -15.52 1.65
C VAL A 205 4.68 -14.02 1.87
N ARG A 206 4.20 -13.63 3.06
CA ARG A 206 3.89 -12.23 3.35
C ARG A 206 4.32 -11.81 4.74
N ALA A 207 4.83 -10.61 4.89
CA ALA A 207 5.12 -10.00 6.17
C ALA A 207 4.48 -8.62 6.23
N SER A 208 3.85 -8.30 7.36
CA SER A 208 3.21 -7.00 7.59
C SER A 208 3.55 -6.51 8.98
N PHE A 209 3.90 -5.24 9.10
CA PHE A 209 4.28 -4.61 10.36
C PHE A 209 3.68 -3.21 10.47
N PHE A 210 3.34 -2.83 11.70
CA PHE A 210 3.22 -1.44 12.09
C PHE A 210 4.49 -0.99 12.81
N PHE A 211 5.06 0.11 12.37
CA PHE A 211 6.14 0.82 13.03
C PHE A 211 5.64 2.15 13.55
N THR A 212 5.90 2.44 14.82
CA THR A 212 5.70 3.78 15.38
C THR A 212 7.02 4.52 15.28
N LEU A 213 7.06 5.57 14.46
CA LEU A 213 8.23 6.42 14.34
C LEU A 213 8.04 7.67 15.20
N LYS A 214 9.11 8.10 15.86
CA LYS A 214 9.17 9.38 16.59
C LYS A 214 10.25 10.25 15.97
N PHE A 215 9.88 11.48 15.65
CA PHE A 215 10.72 12.51 15.08
C PHE A 215 11.17 13.48 16.17
N ASP A 216 12.45 13.83 16.18
CA ASP A 216 12.98 14.93 16.98
C ASP A 216 12.77 16.29 16.26
N PRO A 217 13.08 17.44 16.88
CA PRO A 217 12.94 18.74 16.22
C PRO A 217 13.79 18.93 14.96
N ALA A 218 14.94 18.26 14.86
CA ALA A 218 15.81 18.31 13.68
C ALA A 218 15.27 17.45 12.51
N GLY A 219 14.23 16.65 12.75
CA GLY A 219 13.61 15.77 11.77
C GLY A 219 14.29 14.40 11.69
N HIS A 220 15.20 14.06 12.60
CA HIS A 220 15.67 12.70 12.73
C HIS A 220 14.59 11.85 13.38
N TRP A 221 14.46 10.62 12.92
CA TRP A 221 13.45 9.71 13.45
C TRP A 221 14.08 8.45 14.02
N LYS A 222 13.33 7.82 14.94
CA LYS A 222 13.64 6.49 15.46
C LYS A 222 12.39 5.64 15.56
N ILE A 223 12.56 4.32 15.50
CA ILE A 223 11.48 3.37 15.76
C ILE A 223 11.26 3.29 17.27
N ALA A 224 10.12 3.80 17.73
CA ALA A 224 9.71 3.71 19.13
C ALA A 224 9.00 2.38 19.44
N ARG A 225 8.37 1.78 18.44
CA ARG A 225 7.65 0.51 18.58
C ARG A 225 7.54 -0.22 17.24
N THR A 226 7.56 -1.54 17.30
CA THR A 226 7.34 -2.45 16.17
C THR A 226 6.28 -3.47 16.56
N ARG A 227 5.30 -3.69 15.67
CA ARG A 227 4.24 -4.69 15.86
C ARG A 227 4.03 -5.47 14.58
N GLU A 228 4.21 -6.79 14.65
CA GLU A 228 3.83 -7.68 13.54
C GLU A 228 2.31 -7.73 13.41
N VAL A 229 1.84 -7.68 12.17
CA VAL A 229 0.43 -7.76 11.80
C VAL A 229 0.20 -9.12 11.16
N VAL A 230 -0.50 -9.98 11.90
CA VAL A 230 -0.96 -11.27 11.36
C VAL A 230 -2.32 -11.02 10.73
N LEU A 231 -2.31 -10.72 9.42
CA LEU A 231 -3.54 -10.69 8.65
C LEU A 231 -4.00 -12.14 8.48
N ALA A 232 -5.14 -12.49 9.08
CA ALA A 232 -5.90 -13.67 8.67
C ALA A 232 -6.40 -13.44 7.23
N GLU A 233 -6.81 -14.50 6.51
CA GLU A 233 -7.41 -14.35 5.18
C GLU A 233 -8.61 -13.37 5.25
N GLY A 234 -8.45 -12.18 4.67
CA GLY A 234 -9.44 -11.10 4.71
C GLY A 234 -8.81 -9.73 4.94
N VAL A 235 -8.82 -8.88 3.90
CA VAL A 235 -8.30 -7.50 3.90
C VAL A 235 -9.09 -6.57 4.85
N GLY A 236 -10.30 -6.96 5.26
CA GLY A 236 -11.21 -6.13 6.06
C GLY A 236 -10.78 -5.79 7.49
N ARG A 237 -9.70 -6.38 8.03
CA ARG A 237 -9.27 -6.13 9.42
C ARG A 237 -8.11 -5.15 9.56
N LEU A 238 -7.48 -4.70 8.47
CA LEU A 238 -6.31 -3.81 8.59
C LEU A 238 -6.68 -2.48 9.25
N ASN A 239 -7.82 -1.88 8.86
CA ASN A 239 -8.30 -0.63 9.45
C ASN A 239 -8.61 -0.79 10.95
N GLU A 240 -9.20 -1.91 11.37
CA GLU A 240 -9.42 -2.21 12.79
C GLU A 240 -8.10 -2.31 13.56
N ILE A 241 -7.12 -3.01 13.00
CA ILE A 241 -5.80 -3.19 13.63
C ILE A 241 -5.06 -1.86 13.69
N GLU A 242 -5.17 -1.03 12.66
CA GLU A 242 -4.61 0.32 12.60
C GLU A 242 -5.21 1.21 13.70
N GLN A 243 -6.54 1.28 13.80
CA GLN A 243 -7.24 2.06 14.81
C GLN A 243 -6.88 1.60 16.22
N GLU A 244 -6.85 0.29 16.44
CA GLU A 244 -6.46 -0.28 17.73
C GLU A 244 -4.99 0.03 18.07
N GLU A 245 -4.08 -0.03 17.10
CA GLU A 245 -2.68 0.30 17.34
C GLU A 245 -2.50 1.79 17.65
N ALA A 246 -3.18 2.66 16.91
CA ALA A 246 -3.14 4.09 17.16
C ALA A 246 -3.67 4.45 18.56
N ARG A 247 -4.83 3.90 18.95
CA ARG A 247 -5.40 4.08 20.28
C ARG A 247 -4.44 3.63 21.39
N ARG A 248 -3.78 2.48 21.22
CA ARG A 248 -2.78 1.99 22.18
C ARG A 248 -1.60 2.94 22.33
N ILE A 249 -1.14 3.55 21.24
CA ILE A 249 -0.03 4.52 21.27
C ILE A 249 -0.47 5.76 22.06
N GLU A 250 -1.63 6.32 21.74
CA GLU A 250 -2.21 7.48 22.42
C GLU A 250 -2.40 7.23 23.93
N GLU A 251 -2.96 6.08 24.32
CA GLU A 251 -3.11 5.69 25.73
C GLU A 251 -1.76 5.54 26.46
N THR A 252 -0.75 5.01 25.77
CA THR A 252 0.59 4.85 26.34
C THR A 252 1.27 6.20 26.56
N GLN A 253 1.15 7.11 25.60
CA GLN A 253 1.68 8.47 25.71
C GLN A 253 1.01 9.23 26.86
N LYS A 254 -0.33 9.15 26.98
CA LYS A 254 -1.08 9.77 28.07
C LYS A 254 -0.60 9.29 29.45
N LYS A 255 -0.47 7.97 29.64
CA LYS A 255 0.05 7.39 30.89
C LYS A 255 1.48 7.85 31.21
N GLN A 256 2.32 8.06 30.20
CA GLN A 256 3.68 8.57 30.38
C GLN A 256 3.69 10.06 30.79
N ALA A 257 2.81 10.87 30.22
CA ALA A 257 2.64 12.28 30.60
C ALA A 257 2.21 12.41 32.06
N ASP A 258 1.13 11.73 32.46
CA ASP A 258 0.58 11.77 33.83
C ASP A 258 1.65 11.36 34.88
N LYS A 259 2.46 10.34 34.56
CA LYS A 259 3.54 9.87 35.44
C LYS A 259 4.69 10.88 35.55
N THR A 260 4.92 11.68 34.52
CA THR A 260 5.98 12.68 34.50
C THR A 260 5.58 13.92 35.31
N GLU A 261 4.34 14.38 35.14
CA GLU A 261 3.78 15.51 35.91
C GLU A 261 3.74 15.20 37.41
N TRP A 262 3.31 13.99 37.79
CA TRP A 262 3.28 13.57 39.19
C TRP A 262 4.68 13.60 39.84
N LYS A 263 5.73 13.27 39.10
CA LYS A 263 7.11 13.33 39.59
C LYS A 263 7.66 14.75 39.73
N GLN A 264 7.15 15.71 38.96
CA GLN A 264 7.56 17.12 39.03
C GLN A 264 6.82 17.88 40.13
N SER A 265 5.66 17.39 40.58
CA SER A 265 4.86 17.96 41.67
C SER A 265 5.29 17.56 43.09
N ARG A 266 6.40 16.81 43.24
CA ARG A 266 7.00 16.38 44.50
C ARG A 266 8.38 16.98 44.66
#